data_AF-A0A537BSD6-F1
#
_entry.id   AF-A0A537BSD6-F1
#
_cell.length_a   1.000
_cell.length_b   1.000
_cell.length_c   1.000
_cell.angle_alpha   90.00
_cell.angle_beta   90.00
_cell.angle_gamma   90.00
#
_symmetry.space_group_name_H-M   'P 1'
#
loop_
_entity.id
_entity.type
_entity.pdbx_description
1 polymer ?
#
loop_
_entity_poly.entity_id
_entity_poly.type
_entity_poly.pdbx_seq_one_letter_code
_entity_poly.pdbx_strand_id
1 'polypeptide(L)'
;MSIYREKAVRPAQQLPMSEAERKARVELAACYRVFDMLGWTELIFNHITLRVPGPEVRFLINPFGLHYREITASNLVLIDIEGHP
;
A
#
# COMPACT_ATOMS: atom_id res chain seq x y z
N MET A 1 -18.44 17.96 -1.39
CA MET A 1 -17.77 18.07 -0.08
C MET A 1 -17.13 16.71 0.22
N SER A 2 -15.87 16.49 -0.18
CA SER A 2 -15.17 15.23 0.14
C SER A 2 -14.41 15.43 1.44
N ILE A 3 -14.83 14.75 2.49
CA ILE A 3 -14.16 14.75 3.81
C ILE A 3 -12.79 14.02 3.80
N TYR A 4 -12.29 13.61 2.62
CA TYR A 4 -11.15 12.69 2.49
C TYR A 4 -9.90 13.30 1.87
N ARG A 5 -9.85 14.62 1.64
CA ARG A 5 -8.71 15.24 0.95
C ARG A 5 -8.03 16.34 1.76
N GLU A 6 -7.66 16.07 3.01
CA GLU A 6 -6.98 17.12 3.79
C GLU A 6 -5.93 16.69 4.83
N LYS A 7 -5.52 15.42 4.84
CA LYS A 7 -4.20 15.08 5.38
C LYS A 7 -3.39 14.43 4.28
N ALA A 8 -2.61 15.28 3.62
CA ALA A 8 -1.59 14.89 2.68
C ALA A 8 -0.89 13.62 3.18
N VAL A 9 -0.89 12.58 2.34
CA VAL A 9 0.19 11.60 2.38
C VAL A 9 1.47 12.43 2.41
N ARG A 10 2.12 12.50 3.58
CA ARG A 10 3.42 13.17 3.69
C ARG A 10 4.27 12.54 2.59
N PRO A 11 4.93 13.31 1.70
CA PRO A 11 5.89 12.70 0.79
C PRO A 11 6.86 11.96 1.68
N ALA A 12 6.90 10.63 1.57
CA ALA A 12 7.82 9.81 2.34
C ALA A 12 9.19 10.45 2.17
N GLN A 13 9.69 11.07 3.24
CA GLN A 13 10.95 11.79 3.23
C GLN A 13 11.97 10.77 2.73
N GLN A 14 12.48 11.01 1.52
CA GLN A 14 13.04 9.99 0.64
C GLN A 14 14.34 9.43 1.21
N LEU A 15 14.23 8.45 2.10
CA LEU A 15 15.21 7.38 2.08
C LEU A 15 15.08 6.71 0.70
N PRO A 16 16.18 6.48 -0.03
CA PRO A 16 16.12 5.75 -1.28
C PRO A 16 15.46 4.40 -1.03
N MET A 17 14.37 4.14 -1.74
CA MET A 17 13.62 2.89 -1.67
C MET A 17 14.59 1.72 -1.88
N SER A 18 14.70 0.85 -0.87
CA SER A 18 15.55 -0.33 -0.98
C SER A 18 15.05 -1.25 -2.10
N GLU A 19 15.94 -2.07 -2.67
CA GLU A 19 15.53 -3.06 -3.66
C GLU A 19 14.50 -4.05 -3.10
N ALA A 20 14.63 -4.40 -1.81
CA ALA A 20 13.67 -5.25 -1.10
C ALA A 20 12.29 -4.61 -1.02
N GLU A 21 12.20 -3.32 -0.69
CA GLU A 21 10.94 -2.58 -0.70
C GLU A 21 10.34 -2.47 -2.11
N ARG A 22 11.17 -2.17 -3.12
CA ARG A 22 10.72 -2.09 -4.51
C ARG A 22 10.10 -3.41 -4.97
N LYS A 23 10.75 -4.53 -4.67
CA LYS A 23 10.24 -5.87 -5.00
C LYS A 23 8.94 -6.16 -4.25
N ALA A 24 8.90 -5.90 -2.94
CA ALA A 24 7.70 -6.08 -2.12
C ALA A 24 6.50 -5.26 -2.64
N ARG A 25 6.73 -4.03 -3.11
CA ARG A 25 5.69 -3.19 -3.73
C ARG A 25 5.12 -3.78 -5.02
N VAL A 26 5.98 -4.33 -5.87
CA VAL A 26 5.55 -4.99 -7.11
C VAL A 26 4.73 -6.25 -6.80
N GLU A 27 5.22 -7.09 -5.88
CA GLU A 27 4.54 -8.33 -5.48
C GLU A 27 3.19 -8.06 -4.82
N LEU A 28 3.13 -7.10 -3.90
CA LEU A 28 1.87 -6.73 -3.26
C LEU A 28 0.88 -6.12 -4.26
N ALA A 29 1.33 -5.22 -5.15
CA ALA A 29 0.46 -4.68 -6.19
C ALA A 29 -0.08 -5.77 -7.12
N ALA A 30 0.73 -6.75 -7.51
CA ALA A 30 0.28 -7.90 -8.28
C ALA A 30 -0.75 -8.74 -7.52
N CYS A 31 -0.56 -8.95 -6.20
CA CYS A 31 -1.52 -9.63 -5.35
C CYS A 31 -2.90 -8.94 -5.37
N TYR A 32 -2.94 -7.62 -5.22
CA TYR A 32 -4.18 -6.85 -5.36
C TYR A 32 -4.87 -7.07 -6.71
N ARG A 33 -4.11 -7.10 -7.82
CA ARG A 33 -4.67 -7.35 -9.17
C ARG A 33 -5.22 -8.77 -9.31
N VAL A 34 -4.53 -9.76 -8.77
CA VAL A 34 -5.02 -11.14 -8.78
C VAL A 34 -6.32 -11.25 -7.97
N PHE A 35 -6.41 -10.60 -6.81
CA PHE A 35 -7.63 -10.61 -5.99
C PHE A 35 -8.81 -9.93 -6.70
N ASP A 36 -8.57 -8.82 -7.40
CA ASP A 36 -9.56 -8.17 -8.25
C ASP A 36 -10.04 -9.09 -9.39
N MET A 37 -9.12 -9.77 -10.08
CA MET A 37 -9.44 -10.73 -11.14
C MET A 37 -10.26 -11.93 -10.65
N LEU A 38 -10.03 -12.36 -9.41
CA LEU A 38 -10.77 -13.46 -8.77
C LEU A 38 -12.12 -13.02 -8.20
N GLY A 39 -12.44 -11.72 -8.21
CA GLY A 39 -13.65 -11.16 -7.62
C GLY A 39 -13.65 -11.20 -6.08
N TRP A 40 -12.49 -11.29 -5.44
CA TRP A 40 -12.36 -11.38 -3.97
C TRP A 40 -12.32 -10.01 -3.29
N THR A 41 -13.03 -9.04 -3.87
CA THR A 41 -13.02 -7.63 -3.45
C THR A 41 -14.33 -7.27 -2.76
N GLU A 42 -14.26 -6.55 -1.65
CA GLU A 42 -15.40 -5.91 -0.99
C GLU A 42 -15.28 -4.39 -1.15
N LEU A 43 -15.81 -3.86 -2.26
CA LEU A 43 -15.72 -2.45 -2.63
C LEU A 43 -14.32 -1.84 -2.36
N ILE A 44 -14.22 -0.91 -1.40
CA ILE A 44 -12.97 -0.24 -0.99
C ILE A 44 -12.55 -0.59 0.45
N PHE A 45 -13.21 -1.57 1.09
CA PHE A 45 -13.08 -1.80 2.54
C PHE A 45 -12.07 -2.88 2.92
N ASN A 46 -11.58 -3.67 1.96
CA ASN A 46 -10.57 -4.69 2.23
C ASN A 46 -9.14 -4.12 2.20
N HIS A 47 -8.21 -4.83 2.85
CA HIS A 47 -6.78 -4.53 2.84
C HIS A 47 -5.95 -5.82 2.79
N ILE A 48 -4.79 -5.75 2.13
CA ILE A 48 -3.75 -6.79 2.13
C ILE A 48 -2.45 -6.10 2.55
N THR A 49 -1.81 -6.60 3.60
CA THR A 49 -0.54 -6.05 4.09
C THR A 49 0.63 -6.97 3.75
N LEU A 50 1.81 -6.37 3.54
CA LEU A 50 3.05 -7.10 3.34
C LEU A 50 4.16 -6.49 4.19
N ARG A 51 4.79 -7.29 5.06
CA ARG A 51 5.98 -6.84 5.79
C ARG A 51 7.14 -6.65 4.80
N VAL A 52 7.76 -5.47 4.81
CA VAL A 52 8.94 -5.21 3.98
C VAL A 52 10.14 -6.00 4.54
N PRO A 53 10.87 -6.77 3.71
CA PRO A 53 12.08 -7.43 4.17
C PRO A 53 13.13 -6.40 4.61
N GLY A 54 13.60 -6.51 5.85
CA GLY A 54 14.56 -5.58 6.41
C GLY A 54 14.63 -5.64 7.94
N PRO A 55 15.57 -4.89 8.54
CA PRO A 55 15.74 -4.79 9.98
C PRO A 55 14.59 -4.03 10.65
N GLU A 56 14.02 -3.02 9.97
CA GLU A 56 12.87 -2.27 10.46
C GLU A 56 11.58 -3.10 10.33
N VAL A 57 10.67 -2.94 11.29
CA VAL A 57 9.32 -3.51 11.22
C VAL A 57 8.41 -2.51 10.51
N ARG A 58 8.31 -2.64 9.19
CA ARG A 58 7.47 -1.81 8.33
C ARG A 58 6.57 -2.66 7.43
N PHE A 59 5.40 -2.14 7.08
CA PHE A 59 4.40 -2.82 6.26
C PHE A 59 3.98 -1.96 5.07
N LEU A 60 3.73 -2.60 3.94
CA LEU A 60 3.03 -2.02 2.81
C LEU A 60 1.53 -2.29 2.91
N ILE A 61 0.71 -1.30 2.58
CA ILE A 61 -0.76 -1.38 2.57
C ILE A 61 -1.35 -0.53 1.42
N ASN A 62 -2.57 -0.83 0.97
CA ASN A 62 -3.30 0.03 0.04
C ASN A 62 -3.68 1.37 0.69
N PRO A 63 -3.63 2.49 -0.06
CA PRO A 63 -4.24 3.72 0.40
C PRO A 63 -5.76 3.56 0.46
N PHE A 64 -6.38 4.10 1.50
CA PHE A 64 -7.83 4.09 1.62
C PHE A 64 -8.51 4.87 0.49
N GLY A 65 -9.60 4.33 -0.05
CA GLY A 65 -10.39 4.95 -1.12
C GLY A 65 -10.08 4.47 -2.54
N LEU A 66 -9.10 3.57 -2.72
CA LEU A 66 -8.84 2.91 -4.00
C LEU A 66 -9.41 1.49 -4.02
N HIS A 67 -10.02 1.11 -5.15
CA HIS A 67 -10.34 -0.28 -5.44
C HIS A 67 -9.07 -1.07 -5.76
N TYR A 68 -9.09 -2.39 -5.59
CA TYR A 68 -7.93 -3.26 -5.84
C TYR A 68 -7.38 -3.14 -7.28
N ARG A 69 -8.25 -2.90 -8.26
CA ARG A 69 -7.90 -2.61 -9.67
C ARG A 69 -7.15 -1.30 -9.89
N GLU A 70 -7.06 -0.44 -8.90
CA GLU A 70 -6.37 0.86 -8.99
C GLU A 70 -5.01 0.82 -8.28
N ILE A 71 -4.70 -0.26 -7.55
CA ILE A 71 -3.45 -0.39 -6.82
C ILE A 71 -2.26 -0.57 -7.76
N THR A 72 -1.18 0.17 -7.52
CA THR A 72 0.09 0.08 -8.24
C THR A 72 1.23 0.00 -7.24
N ALA A 73 2.41 -0.45 -7.67
CA ALA A 73 3.60 -0.46 -6.80
C ALA A 73 3.92 0.93 -6.21
N SER A 74 3.65 2.00 -6.99
CA SER A 74 3.96 3.39 -6.63
C SER A 74 2.94 4.03 -5.69
N ASN A 75 1.70 3.56 -5.62
CA ASN A 75 0.67 4.16 -4.76
C ASN A 75 0.46 3.43 -3.42
N LEU A 76 1.15 2.31 -3.20
CA LEU A 76 1.21 1.66 -1.89
C LEU A 76 1.83 2.57 -0.82
N VAL A 77 1.30 2.49 0.38
CA VAL A 77 1.77 3.25 1.54
C VAL A 77 2.64 2.34 2.41
N LEU A 78 3.79 2.86 2.86
CA LEU A 78 4.62 2.21 3.87
C LEU A 78 4.20 2.74 5.24
N ILE A 79 4.01 1.87 6.22
CA ILE A 79 3.63 2.24 7.59
C ILE A 79 4.48 1.50 8.63
N ASP A 80 4.63 2.08 9.81
CA ASP A 80 5.11 1.40 11.02
C ASP A 80 4.02 0.52 11.66
N ILE A 81 4.32 -0.11 12.81
CA ILE A 81 3.38 -1.00 13.51
C ILE A 81 2.24 -0.23 14.18
N GLU A 82 2.44 1.06 14.47
CA GLU A 82 1.42 1.97 14.97
C GLU A 82 0.51 2.53 13.86
N GLY A 83 0.86 2.31 12.58
CA GLY A 83 0.09 2.75 11.42
C GLY A 83 0.46 4.15 10.93
N HIS A 84 1.57 4.73 11.41
CA HIS A 84 2.09 5.98 10.88
C HIS A 84 2.88 5.76 9.59
N PRO A 85 2.76 6.67 8.60
CA PRO A 85 3.58 6.63 7.39
C PRO A 85 5.09 6.79 7.67
#